data_AF-A0A7X3ZCL6-F1
#
_entry.id   AF-A0A7X3ZCL6-F1
#
_cell.length_a   1.000
_cell.length_b   1.000
_cell.length_c   1.000
_cell.angle_alpha   90.00
_cell.angle_beta   90.00
_cell.angle_gamma   90.00
#
_symmetry.space_group_name_H-M   'P 1'
#
loop_
_entity.id
_entity.type
_entity.pdbx_description
1 polymer ?
#
loop_
_entity_poly.entity_id
_entity_poly.type
_entity_poly.pdbx_seq_one_letter_code
_entity_poly.pdbx_strand_id
1 'polypeptide(L)'
;MVDRSEVLEAMRQHYGGYELTSTTNGAWLAEVVLSLARQAGERDSDGPPLFIGHEEWFRSFLEVTGQTEDTAPEYALLNYRYEQNMEVDYRLDRIIREVVEGPMPELAVNVRIRWEDGPGRPDRYSYIDTLSTPAVRVTNRQVITYRLLDFGDWAVYDEIEG
;
A
#
# COMPACT_ATOMS: atom_id res chain seq x y z
N MET A 1 -9.21 9.25 -8.19
CA MET A 1 -9.37 7.80 -8.00
C MET A 1 -8.58 7.14 -9.10
N VAL A 2 -7.71 6.19 -8.75
CA VAL A 2 -6.88 5.45 -9.71
C VAL A 2 -7.75 4.37 -10.35
N ASP A 3 -7.68 4.23 -11.68
CA ASP A 3 -8.45 3.21 -12.38
C ASP A 3 -7.92 1.80 -12.07
N ARG A 4 -8.80 0.79 -12.06
CA ARG A 4 -8.40 -0.61 -11.83
C ARG A 4 -7.31 -1.08 -12.80
N SER A 5 -7.36 -0.65 -14.06
CA SER A 5 -6.37 -1.03 -15.07
C SER A 5 -4.98 -0.50 -14.73
N GLU A 6 -4.86 0.72 -14.21
CA GLU A 6 -3.58 1.29 -13.73
C GLU A 6 -3.06 0.49 -12.52
N VAL A 7 -3.92 0.17 -11.56
CA VAL A 7 -3.54 -0.67 -10.40
C VAL A 7 -3.06 -2.05 -10.84
N LEU A 8 -3.78 -2.68 -11.77
CA LEU A 8 -3.45 -4.00 -12.29
C LEU A 8 -2.12 -4.01 -13.04
N GLU A 9 -1.88 -3.00 -13.88
CA GLU A 9 -0.63 -2.86 -14.63
C GLU A 9 0.57 -2.68 -13.68
N ALA A 10 0.43 -1.80 -12.68
CA ALA A 10 1.46 -1.62 -11.65
C ALA A 10 1.73 -2.92 -10.88
N MET A 11 0.69 -3.65 -10.47
CA MET A 11 0.85 -4.94 -9.80
C MET A 11 1.56 -6.00 -10.68
N ARG A 12 1.25 -6.03 -11.98
CA ARG A 12 1.89 -6.96 -12.95
C ARG A 12 3.35 -6.64 -13.19
N GLN A 13 3.70 -5.35 -13.26
CA GLN A 13 5.08 -4.91 -13.49
C GLN A 13 6.05 -5.46 -12.43
N HIS A 14 5.57 -5.57 -11.19
CA HIS A 14 6.33 -6.03 -10.03
C HIS A 14 6.06 -7.50 -9.67
N TYR A 15 5.37 -8.25 -10.54
CA TYR A 15 5.09 -9.67 -10.33
C TYR A 15 6.31 -10.55 -10.66
N GLY A 16 6.59 -11.57 -9.82
CA GLY A 16 7.57 -12.62 -10.11
C GLY A 16 8.86 -12.62 -9.27
N GLY A 17 9.07 -11.60 -8.42
CA GLY A 17 10.19 -11.55 -7.46
C GLY A 17 9.81 -11.86 -6.01
N TYR A 18 8.51 -11.94 -5.72
CA TYR A 18 7.96 -12.01 -4.36
C TYR A 18 6.93 -13.13 -4.22
N GLU A 19 6.90 -13.76 -3.05
CA GLU A 19 5.80 -14.65 -2.67
C GLU A 19 4.61 -13.79 -2.21
N LEU A 20 3.77 -13.40 -3.16
CA LEU A 20 2.67 -12.45 -2.92
C LEU A 20 1.59 -12.97 -1.98
N THR A 21 1.52 -14.29 -1.80
CA THR A 21 0.60 -14.89 -0.84
C THR A 21 1.11 -14.80 0.59
N SER A 22 2.39 -14.47 0.81
CA SER A 22 2.96 -14.17 2.13
C SER A 22 2.54 -12.77 2.60
N THR A 23 2.32 -12.62 3.90
CA THR A 23 2.10 -11.34 4.59
C THR A 23 3.34 -10.45 4.63
N THR A 24 4.54 -11.02 4.44
CA THR A 24 5.80 -10.25 4.35
C THR A 24 6.03 -9.64 2.98
N ASN A 25 5.02 -9.58 2.10
CA ASN A 25 5.09 -8.98 0.77
C ASN A 25 5.14 -7.44 0.78
N GLY A 26 5.44 -6.81 1.92
CA GLY A 26 5.55 -5.36 2.07
C GLY A 26 6.46 -4.70 1.03
N ALA A 27 7.57 -5.33 0.66
CA ALA A 27 8.44 -4.82 -0.40
C ALA A 27 7.72 -4.72 -1.76
N TRP A 28 6.93 -5.73 -2.12
CA TRP A 28 6.10 -5.68 -3.33
C TRP A 28 5.01 -4.60 -3.25
N LEU A 29 4.34 -4.47 -2.11
CA LEU A 29 3.33 -3.42 -1.88
C LEU A 29 3.95 -2.02 -2.07
N ALA A 30 5.15 -1.80 -1.53
CA ALA A 30 5.89 -0.55 -1.70
C ALA A 30 6.17 -0.27 -3.18
N GLU A 31 6.69 -1.24 -3.92
CA GLU A 31 7.00 -1.08 -5.34
C GLU A 31 5.78 -0.70 -6.18
N VAL A 32 4.63 -1.35 -5.93
CA VAL A 32 3.37 -1.01 -6.63
C VAL A 32 2.93 0.43 -6.32
N VAL A 33 2.96 0.83 -5.04
CA VAL A 33 2.58 2.18 -4.62
C VAL A 33 3.53 3.24 -5.20
N LEU A 34 4.84 2.98 -5.16
CA LEU A 34 5.86 3.87 -5.71
C LEU A 34 5.73 4.00 -7.23
N SER A 35 5.44 2.90 -7.95
CA SER A 35 5.19 2.94 -9.39
C SER A 35 3.98 3.80 -9.75
N LEU A 36 2.85 3.62 -9.05
CA LEU A 36 1.66 4.44 -9.26
C LEU A 36 1.91 5.93 -8.95
N ALA A 37 2.61 6.22 -7.86
CA ALA A 37 2.97 7.58 -7.49
C ALA A 37 3.94 8.24 -8.48
N ARG A 38 4.93 7.50 -8.99
CA ARG A 38 5.87 7.97 -10.01
C ARG A 38 5.13 8.35 -11.29
N GLN A 39 4.26 7.47 -11.79
CA GLN A 39 3.42 7.73 -12.96
C GLN A 39 2.50 8.95 -12.75
N ALA A 40 1.96 9.13 -11.54
CA ALA A 40 1.16 10.31 -11.21
C ALA A 40 1.98 11.61 -11.20
N GLY A 41 3.17 11.59 -10.58
CA GLY A 41 4.08 12.74 -10.54
C GLY A 41 4.62 13.15 -11.90
N GLU A 42 4.88 12.18 -12.79
CA GLU A 42 5.27 12.46 -14.19
C GLU A 42 4.15 13.15 -14.99
N ARG A 43 2.89 12.87 -14.65
CA ARG A 43 1.72 13.51 -15.27
C ARG A 43 1.44 14.90 -14.69
N ASP A 44 1.45 15.01 -13.37
CA ASP A 44 1.22 16.26 -12.63
C ASP A 44 1.87 16.18 -11.24
N SER A 45 3.02 16.83 -11.08
CA SER A 45 3.80 16.85 -9.83
C SER A 45 3.10 17.56 -8.68
N ASP A 46 2.18 18.50 -8.97
CA ASP A 46 1.43 19.27 -7.97
C ASP A 46 0.00 18.74 -7.78
N GLY A 47 -0.31 17.60 -8.43
CA GLY A 47 -1.61 16.98 -8.42
C GLY A 47 -2.13 16.59 -7.02
N PRO A 48 -3.43 16.29 -6.92
CA PRO A 48 -3.99 15.79 -5.66
C PRO A 48 -3.40 14.39 -5.32
N PRO A 49 -3.42 13.99 -4.04
CA PRO A 49 -3.06 12.63 -3.66
C PRO A 49 -3.83 11.59 -4.46
N LEU A 50 -3.19 10.48 -4.78
CA LEU A 50 -3.87 9.34 -5.37
C LEU A 50 -4.84 8.75 -4.36
N PHE A 51 -5.97 8.28 -4.86
CA PHE A 51 -6.93 7.50 -4.09
C PHE A 51 -7.10 6.15 -4.77
N ILE A 52 -6.71 5.09 -4.09
CA ILE A 52 -6.80 3.72 -4.55
C ILE A 52 -7.86 3.02 -3.69
N GLY A 53 -8.94 2.59 -4.34
CA GLY A 53 -10.03 1.93 -3.63
C GLY A 53 -9.69 0.49 -3.27
N HIS A 54 -10.29 0.02 -2.18
CA HIS A 54 -10.16 -1.37 -1.72
C HIS A 54 -10.60 -2.39 -2.79
N GLU A 55 -11.61 -2.06 -3.59
CA GLU A 55 -12.11 -2.94 -4.65
C GLU A 55 -11.12 -3.04 -5.81
N GLU A 56 -10.64 -1.91 -6.35
CA GLU A 56 -9.64 -1.91 -7.42
C GLU A 56 -8.38 -2.65 -7.00
N TRP A 57 -7.92 -2.42 -5.77
CA TRP A 57 -6.77 -3.11 -5.19
C TRP A 57 -7.00 -4.63 -5.10
N PHE A 58 -8.07 -5.06 -4.44
CA PHE A 58 -8.32 -6.47 -4.18
C PHE A 58 -8.60 -7.25 -5.47
N ARG A 59 -9.39 -6.69 -6.39
CA ARG A 59 -9.69 -7.32 -7.68
C ARG A 59 -8.46 -7.44 -8.58
N SER A 60 -7.54 -6.49 -8.51
CA SER A 60 -6.26 -6.57 -9.23
C SER A 60 -5.33 -7.60 -8.58
N PHE A 61 -5.28 -7.65 -7.25
CA PHE A 61 -4.51 -8.67 -6.51
C PHE A 61 -4.94 -10.10 -6.87
N LEU A 62 -6.25 -10.37 -6.90
CA LEU A 62 -6.78 -11.68 -7.29
C LEU A 62 -6.38 -12.05 -8.73
N GLU A 63 -6.48 -11.09 -9.66
CA GLU A 63 -6.13 -11.33 -11.07
C GLU A 63 -4.63 -11.60 -11.26
N VAL A 64 -3.77 -10.85 -10.56
CA VAL A 64 -2.31 -11.03 -10.64
C VAL A 64 -1.85 -12.34 -10.00
N THR A 65 -2.44 -12.71 -8.86
CA THR A 65 -2.07 -13.94 -8.14
C THR A 65 -2.79 -15.19 -8.63
N GLY A 66 -3.79 -15.05 -9.50
CA GLY A 66 -4.64 -16.15 -9.96
C GLY A 66 -5.53 -16.74 -8.85
N GLN A 67 -5.71 -16.02 -7.74
CA GLN A 67 -6.53 -16.46 -6.61
C GLN A 67 -8.00 -16.10 -6.80
N THR A 68 -8.86 -16.80 -6.08
CA THR A 68 -10.27 -16.45 -5.93
C THR A 68 -10.49 -15.86 -4.53
N GLU A 69 -11.69 -15.33 -4.26
CA GLU A 69 -12.03 -14.87 -2.91
C GLU A 69 -11.93 -16.00 -1.86
N ASP A 70 -12.20 -17.24 -2.27
CA ASP A 70 -12.14 -18.41 -1.37
C ASP A 70 -10.71 -18.85 -1.05
N THR A 71 -9.74 -18.52 -1.92
CA THR A 71 -8.34 -18.93 -1.75
C THR A 71 -7.41 -17.80 -1.35
N ALA A 72 -7.88 -16.55 -1.40
CA ALA A 72 -7.10 -15.37 -1.03
C ALA A 72 -6.63 -15.42 0.43
N PRO A 73 -5.41 -14.91 0.72
CA PRO A 73 -4.90 -14.87 2.08
C PRO A 73 -5.75 -13.93 2.95
N GLU A 74 -5.84 -14.25 4.24
CA GLU A 74 -6.73 -13.57 5.17
C GLU A 74 -6.47 -12.06 5.25
N TYR A 75 -5.22 -11.62 5.17
CA TYR A 75 -4.88 -10.20 5.18
C TYR A 75 -5.53 -9.43 4.01
N ALA A 76 -5.52 -10.00 2.80
CA ALA A 76 -6.09 -9.37 1.62
C ALA A 76 -7.63 -9.32 1.70
N LEU A 77 -8.23 -10.42 2.17
CA LEU A 77 -9.67 -10.50 2.41
C LEU A 77 -10.15 -9.51 3.47
N LEU A 78 -9.41 -9.36 4.56
CA LEU A 78 -9.78 -8.41 5.62
C LEU A 78 -9.67 -6.97 5.13
N ASN A 79 -8.61 -6.62 4.38
CA ASN A 79 -8.50 -5.27 3.80
C ASN A 79 -9.70 -4.95 2.90
N TYR A 80 -10.15 -5.92 2.08
CA TYR A 80 -11.36 -5.78 1.25
C TYR A 80 -12.63 -5.66 2.09
N ARG A 81 -12.85 -6.56 3.07
CA ARG A 81 -14.07 -6.59 3.91
C ARG A 81 -14.21 -5.36 4.80
N TYR A 82 -13.10 -4.80 5.27
CA TYR A 82 -13.10 -3.56 6.02
C TYR A 82 -13.11 -2.32 5.11
N GLU A 83 -13.15 -2.49 3.78
CA GLU A 83 -13.19 -1.39 2.81
C GLU A 83 -12.01 -0.42 2.98
N GLN A 84 -10.81 -0.99 3.20
CA GLN A 84 -9.59 -0.22 3.41
C GLN A 84 -9.14 0.47 2.12
N ASN A 85 -9.39 1.77 2.04
CA ASN A 85 -8.94 2.61 0.93
C ASN A 85 -7.57 3.21 1.25
N MET A 86 -6.77 3.44 0.21
CA MET A 86 -5.44 4.01 0.32
C MET A 86 -5.39 5.39 -0.33
N GLU A 87 -4.82 6.35 0.39
CA GLU A 87 -4.45 7.66 -0.13
C GLU A 87 -2.93 7.77 -0.17
N VAL A 88 -2.38 8.24 -1.30
CA VAL A 88 -0.93 8.36 -1.52
C VAL A 88 -0.61 9.79 -1.93
N ASP A 89 -0.03 10.56 -1.01
CA ASP A 89 0.50 11.90 -1.30
C ASP A 89 1.93 11.77 -1.80
N TYR A 90 2.20 12.27 -3.00
CA TYR A 90 3.49 12.17 -3.68
C TYR A 90 4.18 13.53 -3.90
N ARG A 91 3.65 14.60 -3.28
CA ARG A 91 4.19 15.95 -3.40
C ARG A 91 5.39 16.11 -2.47
N LEU A 92 6.58 16.04 -3.06
CA LEU A 92 7.86 15.96 -2.34
C LEU A 92 8.06 17.11 -1.33
N ASP A 93 7.65 18.33 -1.68
CA ASP A 93 7.76 19.54 -0.84
C ASP A 93 6.90 19.48 0.43
N ARG A 94 5.83 18.67 0.42
CA ARG A 94 4.95 18.44 1.58
C ARG A 94 5.41 17.29 2.46
N ILE A 95 6.28 16.43 1.94
CA ILE A 95 6.71 15.20 2.60
C ILE A 95 8.08 15.41 3.22
N ILE A 96 9.01 16.01 2.48
CA ILE A 96 10.38 16.28 2.92
C ILE A 96 10.58 17.80 2.95
N ARG A 97 10.69 18.33 4.17
CA ARG A 97 10.98 19.75 4.37
C ARG A 97 12.43 20.10 4.07
N GLU A 98 13.36 19.26 4.53
CA GLU A 98 14.80 19.46 4.42
C GLU A 98 15.52 18.13 4.64
N VAL A 99 16.59 17.88 3.88
CA VAL A 99 17.54 16.78 4.14
C VAL A 99 18.77 17.38 4.80
N VAL A 100 18.97 17.04 6.08
CA VAL A 100 20.11 17.54 6.88
C VAL A 100 21.41 16.80 6.52
N GLU A 101 21.32 15.49 6.28
CA GLU A 101 22.44 14.62 5.92
C GLU A 101 21.95 13.49 5.01
N GLY A 102 22.80 13.07 4.06
CA GLY A 102 22.49 12.00 3.10
C GLY A 102 21.90 12.49 1.77
N PRO A 103 21.61 11.57 0.84
CA PRO A 103 21.01 11.92 -0.45
C PRO A 103 19.53 12.30 -0.29
N MET A 104 19.04 13.14 -1.20
CA MET A 104 17.60 13.34 -1.40
C MET A 104 17.02 12.07 -2.06
N PRO A 105 15.88 11.53 -1.58
CA PRO A 105 15.23 10.42 -2.28
C PRO A 105 14.72 10.89 -3.66
N GLU A 106 14.70 9.96 -4.61
CA GLU A 106 14.16 10.18 -5.96
C GLU A 106 12.64 10.41 -5.92
N LEU A 107 11.97 9.72 -5.00
CA LEU A 107 10.56 9.85 -4.73
C LEU A 107 10.29 9.66 -3.23
N ALA A 108 9.39 10.46 -2.69
CA ALA A 108 8.87 10.26 -1.35
C ALA A 108 7.35 10.26 -1.43
N VAL A 109 6.71 9.34 -0.71
CA VAL A 109 5.25 9.30 -0.58
C VAL A 109 4.83 9.14 0.86
N ASN A 110 3.80 9.88 1.28
CA ASN A 110 3.07 9.58 2.51
C ASN A 110 1.83 8.77 2.15
N VAL A 111 1.68 7.61 2.76
CA VAL A 111 0.56 6.71 2.56
C VAL A 111 -0.36 6.75 3.77
N ARG A 112 -1.66 6.82 3.52
CA ARG A 112 -2.71 6.68 4.52
C ARG A 112 -3.70 5.60 4.07
N ILE A 113 -3.78 4.51 4.83
CA ILE A 113 -4.79 3.47 4.66
C ILE A 113 -5.86 3.68 5.71
N ARG A 114 -7.14 3.70 5.31
CA ARG A 114 -8.25 3.86 6.26
C ARG A 114 -9.54 3.21 5.79
N TRP A 115 -10.41 2.92 6.76
CA TRP A 115 -11.82 2.63 6.52
C TRP A 115 -12.73 3.64 7.20
N GLU A 116 -13.99 3.69 6.80
CA GLU A 116 -14.97 4.62 7.36
C GLU A 116 -15.26 4.32 8.84
N ASP A 117 -15.46 5.39 9.62
CA ASP A 117 -16.02 5.31 10.96
C ASP A 117 -17.54 5.23 10.91
N GLY A 118 -18.15 4.71 11.97
CA GLY A 118 -19.60 4.70 12.08
C GLY A 118 -20.14 3.61 12.99
N PRO A 119 -21.46 3.61 13.21
CA PRO A 119 -22.13 2.60 14.03
C PRO A 119 -21.82 1.19 13.53
N GLY A 120 -21.23 0.36 14.40
CA GLY A 120 -20.87 -1.02 14.09
C GLY A 120 -19.56 -1.22 13.31
N ARG A 121 -18.83 -0.14 12.96
CA ARG A 121 -17.49 -0.23 12.39
C ARG A 121 -16.44 -0.16 13.52
N PRO A 122 -15.55 -1.15 13.68
CA PRO A 122 -14.57 -1.12 14.75
C PRO A 122 -13.43 -0.14 14.46
N ASP A 123 -12.79 0.36 15.52
CA ASP A 123 -11.62 1.25 15.46
C ASP A 123 -10.31 0.49 15.15
N ARG A 124 -10.37 -0.85 15.16
CA ARG A 124 -9.27 -1.77 14.85
C ARG A 124 -9.79 -3.16 14.54
N TYR A 125 -8.99 -3.99 13.88
CA TYR A 125 -9.21 -5.44 13.82
C TYR A 125 -7.88 -6.19 13.96
N SER A 126 -7.96 -7.46 14.33
CA SER A 126 -6.80 -8.34 14.45
C SER A 126 -7.05 -9.64 13.71
N TYR A 127 -5.98 -10.23 13.20
CA TYR A 127 -5.98 -11.59 12.65
C TYR A 127 -4.68 -12.31 13.03
N ILE A 128 -4.67 -13.63 12.87
CA ILE A 128 -3.47 -14.42 13.06
C ILE A 128 -2.88 -14.68 11.68
N ASP A 129 -1.72 -14.09 11.44
CA ASP A 129 -0.95 -14.39 10.26
C ASP A 129 -0.26 -15.75 10.44
N THR A 130 -0.84 -16.76 9.79
CA THR A 130 -0.36 -18.13 9.76
C THR A 130 0.69 -18.38 8.67
N LEU A 131 0.96 -17.37 7.83
CA LEU A 131 1.95 -17.43 6.74
C LEU A 131 3.35 -17.04 7.24
N SER A 132 3.42 -16.26 8.31
CA SER A 132 4.67 -15.96 9.04
C SER A 132 5.17 -17.14 9.88
N THR A 133 6.50 -17.24 10.04
CA THR A 133 7.16 -18.14 10.98
C THR A 133 8.05 -17.35 11.94
N PRO A 134 7.72 -17.25 13.25
CA PRO A 134 6.53 -17.82 13.90
C PRO A 134 5.24 -17.14 13.44
N ALA A 135 4.09 -17.78 13.64
CA ALA A 135 2.80 -17.13 13.43
C ALA A 135 2.69 -15.91 14.34
N VAL A 136 2.23 -14.79 13.78
CA VAL A 136 2.13 -13.51 14.49
C VAL A 136 0.68 -13.02 14.52
N ARG A 137 0.31 -12.34 15.60
CA ARG A 137 -0.95 -11.59 15.62
C ARG A 137 -0.71 -10.21 15.03
N VAL A 138 -1.40 -9.89 13.94
CA VAL A 138 -1.41 -8.55 13.35
C VAL A 138 -2.63 -7.80 13.87
N THR A 139 -2.47 -6.52 14.17
CA THR A 139 -3.57 -5.62 14.56
C THR A 139 -3.47 -4.35 13.75
N ASN A 140 -4.52 -4.07 12.98
CA ASN A 140 -4.64 -2.87 12.18
C ASN A 140 -5.59 -1.91 12.89
N ARG A 141 -5.16 -0.66 13.13
CA ARG A 141 -6.06 0.44 13.52
C ARG A 141 -6.78 1.01 12.30
N GLN A 142 -7.89 1.71 12.55
CA GLN A 142 -8.74 2.34 11.54
C GLN A 142 -8.00 3.25 10.57
N VAL A 143 -6.92 3.87 11.04
CA VAL A 143 -6.02 4.67 10.22
C VAL A 143 -4.62 4.12 10.41
N ILE A 144 -3.99 3.74 9.30
CA ILE A 144 -2.59 3.35 9.21
C ILE A 144 -1.89 4.38 8.34
N THR A 145 -0.75 4.88 8.80
CA THR A 145 0.08 5.81 8.05
C THR A 145 1.51 5.33 8.02
N TYR A 146 2.18 5.54 6.90
CA TYR A 146 3.62 5.34 6.78
C TYR A 146 4.15 6.22 5.66
N ARG A 147 5.46 6.49 5.70
CA ARG A 147 6.20 7.13 4.63
C ARG A 147 6.99 6.08 3.87
N LEU A 148 7.01 6.19 2.55
CA LEU A 148 7.95 5.47 1.70
C LEU A 148 8.94 6.47 1.10
N LEU A 149 10.22 6.14 1.22
CA LEU A 149 11.33 6.89 0.62
C LEU A 149 12.02 5.98 -0.39
N ASP A 150 12.06 6.38 -1.65
CA ASP A 150 12.68 5.64 -2.74
C ASP A 150 14.01 6.30 -3.13
N PHE A 151 15.10 5.54 -3.04
CA PHE A 151 16.45 5.97 -3.40
C PHE A 151 16.94 5.34 -4.71
N GLY A 152 16.05 4.66 -5.46
CA GLY A 152 16.33 4.03 -6.75
C GLY A 152 16.67 2.55 -6.61
N ASP A 153 17.67 2.19 -5.82
CA ASP A 153 18.11 0.80 -5.60
C ASP A 153 17.54 0.16 -4.32
N TRP A 154 17.02 0.96 -3.40
CA TRP A 154 16.31 0.53 -2.19
C TRP A 154 15.24 1.54 -1.80
N ALA A 155 14.27 1.06 -1.03
CA ALA A 155 13.23 1.89 -0.44
C ALA A 155 13.13 1.65 1.07
N VAL A 156 12.68 2.68 1.80
CA VAL A 156 12.50 2.66 3.24
C VAL A 156 11.05 2.88 3.59
N TYR A 157 10.52 2.05 4.49
CA TYR A 157 9.36 2.41 5.29
C TYR A 157 9.80 3.20 6.51
N ASP A 158 9.26 4.39 6.67
CA ASP A 158 9.54 5.31 7.76
C ASP A 158 8.23 5.77 8.42
N GLU A 159 8.30 6.22 9.67
CA GLU A 159 7.16 6.77 10.43
C GLU A 159 5.88 5.90 10.38
N ILE A 160 6.03 4.57 10.53
CA ILE A 160 4.90 3.65 10.49
C ILE A 160 4.09 3.77 11.78
N GLU A 161 2.79 4.07 11.65
CA GLU A 161 1.82 4.10 12.74
C GLU A 161 0.51 3.41 12.30
N GLY A 162 -0.16 2.70 13.21
CA GLY A 162 -1.46 2.08 12.95
C GLY A 162 -1.50 0.58 13.13
#